data_AF-A0A854E662-F1
#
_entry.id   AF-A0A854E662-F1
#
_cell.length_a   1.000
_cell.length_b   1.000
_cell.length_c   1.000
_cell.angle_alpha   90.00
_cell.angle_beta   90.00
_cell.angle_gamma   90.00
#
_symmetry.space_group_name_H-M   'P 1'
#
loop_
_entity.id
_entity.type
_entity.pdbx_description
1 polymer ?
#
loop_
_entity_poly.entity_id
_entity_poly.type
_entity_poly.pdbx_seq_one_letter_code
_entity_poly.pdbx_strand_id
1 'polypeptide(L)'
;MLGQATFVMDAVVVGVGATAVMDLWAVVQRRLFGIPSLDFAMVGRWLGHLPRGRFRHDGIGRAAAVGGERALGWTAHYVIGVVFATLLLVVVGSDWGQAPTLWPALAFGILSVAAPFFILQPGMGAGIAASKTPAPGKARLRSLVAHSVFGVGMYLSALLLAAVRAG
;
A
#
# COMPACT_ATOMS: atom_id res chain seq x y z
N MET A 1 27.74 7.73 7.43
CA MET A 1 27.30 7.45 6.05
C MET A 1 26.82 6.01 5.86
N LEU A 2 27.54 4.99 6.35
CA LEU A 2 27.14 3.57 6.22
C LEU A 2 25.75 3.26 6.81
N GLY A 3 25.40 3.80 7.99
CA GLY A 3 24.11 3.56 8.65
C GLY A 3 22.88 4.16 7.96
N GLN A 4 23.05 5.23 7.17
CA GLN A 4 21.93 5.83 6.40
C GLN A 4 21.65 5.01 5.13
N ALA A 5 22.69 4.49 4.48
CA ALA A 5 22.54 3.66 3.29
C ALA A 5 21.84 2.32 3.61
N THR A 6 22.17 1.69 4.75
CA THR A 6 21.46 0.49 5.22
C THR A 6 20.00 0.77 5.55
N PHE A 7 19.71 1.89 6.23
CA PHE A 7 18.33 2.27 6.52
C PHE A 7 17.46 2.43 5.27
N VAL A 8 17.97 3.16 4.26
CA VAL A 8 17.24 3.38 3.00
C VAL A 8 17.03 2.06 2.27
N MET A 9 18.05 1.20 2.22
CA MET A 9 17.94 -0.11 1.60
C MET A 9 16.88 -0.98 2.29
N ASP A 10 16.83 -0.97 3.63
CA ASP A 10 15.86 -1.74 4.42
C ASP A 10 14.45 -1.27 4.15
N ALA A 11 14.21 0.04 4.17
CA ALA A 11 12.93 0.63 3.84
C ALA A 11 12.47 0.26 2.43
N VAL A 12 13.38 0.29 1.44
CA VAL A 12 13.07 -0.05 0.05
C VAL A 12 12.74 -1.54 -0.08
N VAL A 13 13.59 -2.43 0.43
CA VAL A 13 13.39 -3.88 0.31
C VAL A 13 12.13 -4.33 1.03
N VAL A 14 11.94 -3.88 2.28
CA VAL A 14 10.75 -4.22 3.08
C VAL A 14 9.48 -3.65 2.45
N GLY A 15 9.51 -2.39 2.01
CA GLY A 15 8.36 -1.74 1.40
C GLY A 15 7.95 -2.38 0.07
N VAL A 16 8.90 -2.60 -0.83
CA VAL A 16 8.64 -3.25 -2.12
C VAL A 16 8.18 -4.69 -1.92
N GLY A 17 8.84 -5.46 -1.05
CA GLY A 17 8.45 -6.84 -0.75
C GLY A 17 7.05 -6.95 -0.15
N ALA A 18 6.71 -6.07 0.79
CA ALA A 18 5.39 -6.02 1.38
C ALA A 18 4.30 -5.69 0.36
N THR A 19 4.56 -4.71 -0.52
CA THR A 19 3.63 -4.35 -1.60
C THR A 19 3.44 -5.52 -2.57
N ALA A 20 4.51 -6.22 -2.94
CA ALA A 20 4.44 -7.39 -3.82
C ALA A 20 3.62 -8.55 -3.19
N VAL A 21 3.76 -8.80 -1.89
CA VAL A 21 2.94 -9.79 -1.16
C VAL A 21 1.45 -9.42 -1.20
N MET A 22 1.12 -8.15 -1.02
CA MET A 22 -0.26 -7.67 -1.13
C MET A 22 -0.81 -7.79 -2.56
N ASP A 23 0.02 -7.54 -3.58
CA ASP A 23 -0.37 -7.72 -4.99
C ASP A 23 -0.61 -9.20 -5.32
N LEU A 24 0.24 -10.10 -4.82
CA LEU A 24 0.05 -11.55 -4.95
C LEU A 24 -1.27 -11.98 -4.30
N TRP A 25 -1.60 -11.44 -3.13
CA TRP A 25 -2.89 -11.66 -2.51
C TRP A 25 -4.06 -11.18 -3.37
N ALA A 26 -3.96 -10.01 -4.00
CA ALA A 26 -4.97 -9.52 -4.94
C ALA A 26 -5.13 -10.46 -6.15
N VAL A 27 -4.03 -11.04 -6.66
CA VAL A 27 -4.06 -12.06 -7.73
C VAL A 27 -4.78 -13.32 -7.25
N VAL A 28 -4.48 -13.81 -6.05
CA VAL A 28 -5.16 -14.97 -5.43
C VAL A 28 -6.66 -14.69 -5.31
N GLN A 29 -7.04 -13.51 -4.82
CA GLN A 29 -8.45 -13.12 -4.70
C GLN A 29 -9.19 -13.10 -6.03
N ARG A 30 -8.53 -12.59 -7.08
CA ARG A 30 -9.07 -12.59 -8.43
C ARG A 30 -9.23 -13.99 -8.99
N ARG A 31 -8.23 -14.86 -8.81
CA ARG A 31 -8.19 -16.20 -9.40
C ARG A 31 -9.10 -17.20 -8.70
N LEU A 32 -9.15 -17.18 -7.37
CA LEU A 32 -9.88 -18.17 -6.58
C LEU A 32 -11.31 -17.73 -6.23
N PHE A 33 -11.56 -16.43 -6.07
CA PHE A 33 -12.85 -15.91 -5.60
C PHE A 33 -13.53 -14.97 -6.61
N GLY A 34 -12.96 -14.75 -7.80
CA GLY A 34 -13.52 -13.87 -8.83
C GLY A 34 -13.62 -12.41 -8.40
N ILE A 35 -12.87 -11.99 -7.38
CA ILE A 35 -12.94 -10.62 -6.85
C ILE A 35 -12.04 -9.71 -7.69
N PRO A 36 -12.58 -8.64 -8.32
CA PRO A 36 -11.76 -7.69 -9.05
C PRO A 36 -10.75 -7.00 -8.12
N SER A 37 -9.51 -6.90 -8.56
CA SER A 37 -8.48 -6.09 -7.90
C SER A 37 -8.68 -4.61 -8.20
N LEU A 38 -8.06 -3.74 -7.40
CA LEU A 38 -7.97 -2.32 -7.73
C LEU A 38 -7.20 -2.14 -9.06
N ASP A 39 -7.75 -1.36 -9.99
CA ASP A 39 -7.00 -0.94 -11.17
C ASP A 39 -6.15 0.28 -10.80
N PHE A 40 -4.83 0.10 -10.70
CA PHE A 40 -3.93 1.19 -10.37
C PHE A 40 -3.93 2.32 -11.41
N ALA A 41 -4.43 2.10 -12.63
CA ALA A 41 -4.70 3.20 -13.56
C ALA A 41 -5.66 4.24 -12.96
N MET A 42 -6.62 3.83 -12.11
CA MET A 42 -7.52 4.76 -11.42
C MET A 42 -6.80 5.59 -10.36
N VAL A 43 -5.85 4.99 -9.63
CA VAL A 43 -5.00 5.72 -8.67
C VAL A 43 -4.13 6.73 -9.40
N GLY A 44 -3.49 6.33 -10.49
CA GLY A 44 -2.69 7.25 -11.29
C GLY A 44 -3.52 8.31 -11.99
N ARG A 45 -4.76 8.02 -12.40
CA ARG A 45 -5.68 9.03 -12.92
C ARG A 45 -5.98 10.07 -11.85
N TRP A 46 -6.26 9.65 -10.62
CA TRP A 46 -6.50 10.54 -9.49
C TRP A 46 -5.27 11.42 -9.22
N LEU A 47 -4.09 10.82 -9.11
CA LEU A 47 -2.82 11.54 -8.91
C LEU A 47 -2.54 12.53 -10.05
N GLY A 48 -2.77 12.13 -11.29
CA GLY A 48 -2.54 12.95 -12.48
C GLY A 48 -3.46 14.17 -12.58
N HIS A 49 -4.54 14.23 -11.81
CA HIS A 49 -5.43 15.39 -11.70
C HIS A 49 -5.12 16.29 -10.51
N LEU A 50 -4.29 15.85 -9.55
CA LEU A 50 -3.91 16.66 -8.38
C LEU A 50 -3.19 17.98 -8.75
N PRO A 51 -2.23 18.01 -9.70
CA PRO A 51 -1.59 19.26 -10.11
C PRO A 51 -2.56 20.29 -10.72
N ARG A 52 -3.75 19.84 -11.15
CA ARG A 52 -4.83 20.69 -11.68
C ARG A 52 -5.83 21.10 -10.59
N GLY A 53 -5.48 20.90 -9.32
CA GLY A 53 -6.32 21.25 -8.16
C GLY A 53 -7.52 20.33 -7.93
N ARG A 54 -7.64 19.23 -8.69
CA ARG A 54 -8.82 18.35 -8.62
C ARG A 54 -8.55 17.16 -7.70
N PHE A 55 -8.77 17.37 -6.41
CA PHE A 55 -8.56 16.35 -5.38
C PHE A 55 -9.72 15.35 -5.25
N ARG A 56 -10.97 15.80 -5.46
CA ARG A 56 -12.17 14.95 -5.37
C ARG A 56 -12.83 14.78 -6.72
N HIS A 57 -13.33 13.58 -6.97
CA HIS A 57 -14.10 13.21 -8.16
C HIS A 57 -15.42 12.56 -7.74
N ASP A 58 -16.48 12.71 -8.53
CA ASP A 58 -17.73 11.97 -8.30
C ASP A 58 -17.57 10.47 -8.53
N GLY A 59 -16.63 10.12 -9.42
CA GLY A 59 -16.16 8.77 -9.64
C GLY A 59 -14.96 8.83 -10.57
N ILE A 60 -13.80 8.37 -10.10
CA ILE A 60 -12.54 8.54 -10.84
C ILE A 60 -12.56 7.89 -12.23
N GLY A 61 -13.31 6.80 -12.41
CA GLY A 61 -13.48 6.14 -13.70
C GLY A 61 -14.17 7.00 -14.78
N ARG A 62 -14.88 8.07 -14.38
CA ARG A 62 -15.51 9.04 -15.30
C ARG A 62 -14.62 10.23 -15.61
N ALA A 63 -13.54 10.44 -14.86
CA ALA A 63 -12.62 11.54 -15.10
C ALA A 63 -11.87 11.32 -16.43
N ALA A 64 -11.40 12.38 -17.08
CA ALA A 64 -10.57 12.25 -18.27
C ALA A 64 -9.32 11.41 -17.97
N ALA A 65 -8.96 10.51 -18.89
CA ALA A 65 -7.74 9.71 -18.79
C ALA A 65 -6.50 10.61 -18.77
N VAL A 66 -5.48 10.19 -18.03
CA VAL A 66 -4.17 10.87 -18.01
C VAL A 66 -3.14 9.99 -18.71
N GLY A 67 -2.34 10.58 -19.60
CA GLY A 67 -1.24 9.88 -20.25
C GLY A 67 -0.31 9.25 -19.21
N GLY A 68 -0.04 7.95 -19.32
CA GLY A 68 0.80 7.22 -18.37
C GLY A 68 0.15 6.90 -17.01
N GLU A 69 -1.18 7.06 -16.83
CA GLU A 69 -1.85 6.85 -15.55
C GLU A 69 -1.61 5.46 -14.92
N ARG A 70 -1.46 4.41 -15.74
CA ARG A 70 -1.14 3.08 -15.20
C ARG A 70 0.25 3.05 -14.57
N ALA A 71 1.27 3.59 -15.26
CA ALA A 71 2.63 3.66 -14.73
C ALA A 71 2.67 4.51 -13.45
N LEU A 72 2.05 5.69 -13.48
CA LEU A 72 1.97 6.58 -12.32
C LEU A 72 1.30 5.89 -11.12
N GLY A 73 0.20 5.18 -11.34
CA GLY A 73 -0.50 4.46 -10.29
C GLY A 73 0.33 3.35 -9.66
N TRP A 74 0.99 2.52 -10.48
CA TRP A 74 1.88 1.47 -9.99
C TRP A 74 3.09 2.04 -9.26
N THR A 75 3.74 3.08 -9.79
CA THR A 75 4.85 3.74 -9.11
C THR A 75 4.41 4.28 -7.75
N ALA A 76 3.27 4.98 -7.69
CA ALA A 76 2.74 5.50 -6.43
C ALA A 76 2.44 4.39 -5.42
N HIS A 77 1.87 3.26 -5.86
CA HIS A 77 1.59 2.11 -5.02
C HIS A 77 2.84 1.58 -4.31
N TYR A 78 3.93 1.38 -5.06
CA TYR A 78 5.19 0.91 -4.49
C TYR A 78 5.90 1.98 -3.65
N VAL A 79 5.89 3.24 -4.07
CA VAL A 79 6.46 4.35 -3.28
C VAL A 79 5.74 4.49 -1.94
N ILE A 80 4.41 4.40 -1.91
CA ILE A 80 3.62 4.44 -0.68
C ILE A 80 3.99 3.26 0.24
N GLY A 81 4.21 2.07 -0.33
CA GLY A 81 4.71 0.91 0.42
C GLY A 81 6.05 1.19 1.11
N VAL A 82 7.01 1.77 0.38
CA VAL A 82 8.31 2.19 0.93
C VAL A 82 8.15 3.27 2.00
N VAL A 83 7.23 4.22 1.84
CA VAL A 83 6.92 5.23 2.87
C VAL A 83 6.41 4.56 4.15
N PHE A 84 5.50 3.60 4.07
CA PHE A 84 5.02 2.90 5.26
C PHE A 84 6.11 2.05 5.94
N ALA A 85 6.96 1.38 5.17
CA ALA A 85 8.12 0.66 5.71
C ALA A 85 9.12 1.61 6.38
N THR A 86 9.35 2.79 5.79
CA THR A 86 10.17 3.85 6.40
C THR A 86 9.58 4.29 7.74
N LEU A 87 8.27 4.55 7.78
CA LEU A 87 7.58 4.95 9.03
C LEU A 87 7.70 3.87 10.11
N LEU A 88 7.55 2.59 9.74
CA LEU A 88 7.76 1.48 10.66
C LEU A 88 9.17 1.52 11.26
N LEU A 89 10.22 1.62 10.43
CA LEU A 89 11.61 1.65 10.89
C LEU A 89 11.95 2.90 11.71
N VAL A 90 11.34 4.05 11.40
CA VAL A 90 11.52 5.28 12.20
C VAL A 90 10.88 5.15 13.58
N VAL A 91 9.66 4.59 13.67
CA VAL A 91 8.90 4.53 14.92
C VAL A 91 9.35 3.39 15.83
N VAL A 92 9.63 2.22 15.25
CA VAL A 92 10.03 1.03 16.01
C VAL A 92 11.54 0.98 16.23
N GLY A 93 12.30 1.64 15.36
CA GLY A 93 13.76 1.63 15.34
C GLY A 93 14.30 0.73 14.23
N SER A 94 15.45 1.11 13.67
CA SER A 94 16.13 0.37 12.60
C SER A 94 16.55 -1.05 13.02
N ASP A 95 16.77 -1.27 14.32
CA ASP A 95 17.16 -2.57 14.88
C ASP A 95 16.06 -3.63 14.70
N TRP A 96 14.79 -3.20 14.55
CA TRP A 96 13.70 -4.11 14.21
C TRP A 96 13.94 -4.80 12.87
N GLY A 97 14.60 -4.16 11.90
CA GLY A 97 14.94 -4.79 10.62
C GLY A 97 15.91 -5.97 10.76
N GLN A 98 16.70 -6.01 11.84
CA GLN A 98 17.68 -7.06 12.10
C GLN A 98 17.10 -8.23 12.91
N ALA A 99 16.12 -7.95 13.76
CA ALA A 99 15.40 -8.95 14.56
C ALA A 99 13.88 -8.69 14.46
N PRO A 100 13.29 -8.90 13.27
CA PRO A 100 11.90 -8.52 13.04
C PRO A 100 10.95 -9.37 13.86
N THR A 101 9.99 -8.69 14.47
CA THR A 101 8.84 -9.30 15.15
C THR A 101 7.55 -8.98 14.40
N LEU A 102 6.56 -9.87 14.46
CA LEU A 102 5.34 -9.74 13.68
C LEU A 102 4.49 -8.52 14.08
N TRP A 103 4.37 -8.26 15.39
CA TRP A 103 3.37 -7.30 15.89
C TRP A 103 3.53 -5.88 15.36
N PRO A 104 4.74 -5.27 15.38
CA PRO A 104 4.92 -3.93 14.85
C PRO A 104 4.54 -3.82 13.37
N ALA A 105 4.96 -4.77 12.54
CA ALA A 105 4.62 -4.78 11.12
C ALA A 105 3.11 -4.96 10.88
N LEU A 106 2.45 -5.87 11.60
CA LEU A 106 1.01 -6.07 11.47
C LEU A 106 0.20 -4.85 11.93
N ALA A 107 0.60 -4.20 13.03
CA ALA A 107 -0.02 -2.98 13.52
C ALA A 107 0.10 -1.84 12.49
N PHE A 108 1.30 -1.62 11.92
CA PHE A 108 1.49 -0.64 10.85
C PHE A 108 0.69 -0.98 9.60
N GLY A 109 0.62 -2.27 9.23
CA GLY A 109 -0.23 -2.77 8.16
C GLY A 109 -1.68 -2.35 8.38
N ILE A 110 -2.29 -2.69 9.52
CA ILE A 110 -3.68 -2.33 9.83
C ILE A 110 -3.89 -0.81 9.88
N LEU A 111 -3.00 -0.07 10.55
CA LEU A 111 -3.10 1.39 10.65
C LEU A 111 -3.03 2.09 9.29
N SER A 112 -2.27 1.54 8.35
CA SER A 112 -2.15 2.10 6.99
C SER A 112 -3.49 2.13 6.23
N VAL A 113 -4.52 1.39 6.67
CA VAL A 113 -5.88 1.47 6.10
C VAL A 113 -6.53 2.85 6.26
N ALA A 114 -6.02 3.68 7.17
CA ALA A 114 -6.46 5.06 7.31
C ALA A 114 -6.24 5.86 6.01
N ALA A 115 -5.13 5.62 5.30
CA ALA A 115 -4.83 6.31 4.05
C ALA A 115 -5.93 6.08 2.99
N PRO A 116 -6.33 4.83 2.65
CA PRO A 116 -7.41 4.66 1.71
C PRO A 116 -8.76 5.14 2.25
N PHE A 117 -9.07 4.95 3.54
CA PHE A 117 -10.38 5.32 4.09
C PHE A 117 -10.65 6.83 4.10
N PHE A 118 -9.62 7.64 4.33
CA PHE A 118 -9.79 9.08 4.54
C PHE A 118 -9.20 9.94 3.42
N ILE A 119 -8.30 9.40 2.58
CA ILE A 119 -7.67 10.15 1.49
C ILE A 119 -8.10 9.58 0.14
N LEU A 120 -7.71 8.34 -0.16
CA LEU A 120 -7.86 7.76 -1.50
C LEU A 120 -9.33 7.56 -1.88
N GLN A 121 -10.11 6.88 -1.04
CA GLN A 121 -11.51 6.57 -1.34
C GLN A 121 -12.37 7.84 -1.44
N PRO A 122 -12.26 8.83 -0.52
CA PRO A 122 -12.93 10.12 -0.71
C PRO A 122 -12.48 10.87 -1.97
N GLY A 123 -11.19 10.86 -2.29
CA GLY A 123 -10.64 11.51 -3.48
C GLY A 123 -11.15 10.91 -4.79
N MET A 124 -11.26 9.57 -4.84
CA MET A 124 -11.75 8.83 -6.00
C MET A 124 -13.28 8.81 -6.14
N GLY A 125 -14.02 9.34 -5.17
CA GLY A 125 -15.48 9.40 -5.17
C GLY A 125 -16.20 8.26 -4.44
N ALA A 126 -15.45 7.31 -3.85
CA ALA A 126 -16.01 6.20 -3.08
C ALA A 126 -16.53 6.61 -1.68
N GLY A 127 -16.28 7.86 -1.25
CA GLY A 127 -16.67 8.37 0.06
C GLY A 127 -15.73 7.93 1.19
N ILE A 128 -15.96 8.44 2.41
CA ILE A 128 -15.18 8.06 3.60
C ILE A 128 -15.42 6.59 3.91
N ALA A 129 -14.34 5.83 4.04
CA ALA A 129 -14.38 4.38 4.24
C ALA A 129 -15.34 3.69 3.25
N ALA A 130 -15.24 4.04 1.96
CA ALA A 130 -16.03 3.47 0.87
C ALA A 130 -17.56 3.60 1.04
N SER A 131 -18.05 4.60 1.80
CA SER A 131 -19.47 4.76 2.14
C SER A 131 -20.41 4.91 0.94
N LYS A 132 -19.92 5.36 -0.22
CA LYS A 132 -20.69 5.52 -1.46
C LYS A 132 -20.59 4.33 -2.42
N THR A 133 -19.91 3.25 -2.03
CA THR A 133 -19.82 2.04 -2.85
C THR A 133 -21.08 1.17 -2.70
N PRO A 134 -21.43 0.29 -3.66
CA PRO A 134 -22.62 -0.56 -3.55
C PRO A 134 -22.63 -1.51 -2.35
N ALA A 135 -21.46 -1.87 -1.81
CA ALA A 135 -21.34 -2.76 -0.65
C ALA A 135 -20.22 -2.28 0.31
N PRO A 136 -20.45 -1.22 1.11
CA PRO A 136 -19.42 -0.57 1.91
C PRO A 136 -18.75 -1.49 2.92
N GLY A 137 -19.52 -2.34 3.62
CA GLY A 137 -18.97 -3.30 4.60
C GLY A 137 -17.98 -4.26 3.96
N LYS A 138 -18.29 -4.77 2.75
CA LYS A 138 -17.40 -5.65 1.99
C LYS A 138 -16.14 -4.91 1.52
N ALA A 139 -16.27 -3.67 1.08
CA ALA A 139 -15.13 -2.84 0.65
C ALA A 139 -14.18 -2.53 1.83
N ARG A 140 -14.73 -2.22 3.00
CA ARG A 140 -13.96 -1.99 4.24
C ARG A 140 -13.23 -3.25 4.68
N LEU A 141 -13.92 -4.39 4.75
CA LEU A 141 -13.30 -5.66 5.12
C LEU A 141 -12.18 -6.04 4.16
N ARG A 142 -12.39 -5.87 2.85
CA ARG A 142 -11.34 -6.13 1.84
C ARG A 142 -10.13 -5.23 2.02
N SER A 143 -10.35 -3.94 2.30
CA SER A 143 -9.25 -3.00 2.60
C SER A 143 -8.50 -3.44 3.84
N LEU A 144 -9.21 -3.78 4.93
CA LEU A 144 -8.58 -4.27 6.16
C LEU A 144 -7.75 -5.54 5.91
N VAL A 145 -8.30 -6.52 5.19
CA VAL A 145 -7.58 -7.76 4.85
C VAL A 145 -6.34 -7.47 4.01
N ALA A 146 -6.45 -6.64 2.96
CA ALA A 146 -5.30 -6.30 2.11
C ALA A 146 -4.19 -5.63 2.92
N HIS A 147 -4.55 -4.72 3.82
CA HIS A 147 -3.61 -3.98 4.67
C HIS A 147 -3.01 -4.85 5.80
N SER A 148 -3.75 -5.83 6.32
CA SER A 148 -3.19 -6.87 7.18
C SER A 148 -2.18 -7.75 6.43
N VAL A 149 -2.48 -8.13 5.19
CA VAL A 149 -1.56 -8.89 4.33
C VAL A 149 -0.30 -8.06 4.02
N PHE A 150 -0.44 -6.76 3.77
CA PHE A 150 0.70 -5.85 3.65
C PHE A 150 1.57 -5.84 4.92
N GLY A 151 0.94 -5.81 6.11
CA GLY A 151 1.65 -5.95 7.39
C GLY A 151 2.42 -7.25 7.53
N VAL A 152 1.81 -8.39 7.17
CA VAL A 152 2.50 -9.68 7.10
C VAL A 152 3.63 -9.64 6.06
N GLY A 153 3.42 -9.00 4.91
CA GLY A 153 4.42 -8.83 3.88
C GLY A 153 5.65 -8.03 4.35
N MET A 154 5.46 -6.99 5.17
CA MET A 154 6.56 -6.25 5.79
C MET A 154 7.38 -7.16 6.70
N TYR A 155 6.72 -7.96 7.54
CA TYR A 155 7.39 -8.91 8.42
C TYR A 155 8.17 -9.98 7.65
N LEU A 156 7.56 -10.61 6.64
CA LEU A 156 8.21 -11.64 5.84
C LEU A 156 9.41 -11.10 5.04
N SER A 157 9.29 -9.88 4.51
CA SER A 157 10.38 -9.23 3.77
C SER A 157 11.55 -8.88 4.69
N ALA A 158 11.27 -8.39 5.90
CA ALA A 158 12.30 -8.12 6.90
C ALA A 158 12.99 -9.41 7.36
N LEU A 159 12.24 -10.50 7.59
CA LEU A 159 12.81 -11.81 7.92
C LEU A 159 13.76 -12.31 6.83
N LEU A 160 13.33 -12.22 5.57
CA LEU A 160 14.16 -12.64 4.43
C LEU A 160 15.44 -11.81 4.36
N LEU A 161 15.33 -10.49 4.51
CA LEU A 161 16.48 -9.59 4.51
C LEU A 161 17.46 -9.88 5.65
N ALA A 162 16.95 -10.13 6.86
CA ALA A 162 17.77 -10.51 8.01
C ALA A 162 18.47 -11.85 7.79
N ALA A 163 17.77 -12.84 7.22
CA ALA A 163 18.35 -14.15 6.90
C ALA A 163 19.48 -14.05 5.85
N VAL A 164 19.29 -13.23 4.80
CA VAL A 164 20.32 -12.99 3.77
C VAL A 164 21.57 -12.31 4.34
N ARG A 165 21.45 -11.52 5.41
CA ARG A 165 22.58 -10.87 6.08
C ARG A 165 23.32 -11.78 7.06
N ALA A 166 22.65 -12.81 7.56
CA ALA A 166 23.19 -13.73 8.56
C ALA A 166 23.94 -14.92 7.96
N GLY A 167 23.73 -15.21 6.66
CA GLY A 167 24.47 -16.20 5.88
C GLY A 167 25.66 -15.58 5.16
#